data_AF-A0A5N5T2L8-F1
#
_entry.id   AF-A0A5N5T2L8-F1
#
_cell.length_a   1.000
_cell.length_b   1.000
_cell.length_c   1.000
_cell.angle_alpha   90.00
_cell.angle_beta   90.00
_cell.angle_gamma   90.00
#
_symmetry.space_group_name_H-M   'P 1'
#
loop_
_entity.id
_entity.type
_entity.pdbx_description
1 polymer ?
#
loop_
_entity_poly.entity_id
_entity_poly.type
_entity_poly.pdbx_seq_one_letter_code
_entity_poly.pdbx_strand_id
1 'polypeptide(L)'
;LNLFQVIYMARDPRDVVVSYCHFARLVNIFDFVGSTSDFVEHFVNDTLVHGPFWTHLKEAWNKRSHPNIHFCFFEDMKANPKEEILRIQRFLNVDLTESQINGVRVTGDYKNKLSEEDIQKINEWTKENTEDMEDEFKYKMK
;
A
#
# COMPACT_ATOMS: atom_id res chain seq x y z
N LEU A 1 11.13 -17.70 -0.60
CA LEU A 1 10.81 -17.39 0.81
C LEU A 1 11.50 -18.31 1.84
N ASN A 2 12.41 -19.23 1.44
CA ASN A 2 13.05 -20.16 2.40
C ASN A 2 14.36 -19.63 2.99
N LEU A 3 14.87 -18.51 2.47
CA LEU A 3 16.17 -17.94 2.84
C LEU A 3 16.07 -16.52 3.40
N PHE A 4 15.00 -15.80 3.10
CA PHE A 4 14.83 -14.40 3.44
C PHE A 4 13.46 -14.16 4.06
N GLN A 5 13.45 -13.30 5.07
CA GLN A 5 12.25 -12.71 5.64
C GLN A 5 11.85 -11.48 4.82
N VAL A 6 10.54 -11.34 4.56
CA VAL A 6 9.99 -10.25 3.74
C VAL A 6 8.92 -9.53 4.55
N ILE A 7 9.03 -8.21 4.63
CA ILE A 7 7.96 -7.35 5.12
C ILE A 7 7.24 -6.81 3.90
N TYR A 8 5.98 -7.19 3.72
CA TYR A 8 5.14 -6.70 2.64
C TYR A 8 4.10 -5.73 3.20
N MET A 9 4.01 -4.55 2.59
CA MET A 9 3.09 -3.50 3.00
C MET A 9 2.05 -3.24 1.91
N ALA A 10 0.78 -3.42 2.26
CA ALA A 10 -0.34 -3.00 1.45
C ALA A 10 -0.80 -1.58 1.86
N ARG A 11 -1.43 -0.85 0.95
CA ARG A 11 -1.96 0.49 1.21
C ARG A 11 -3.20 0.72 0.35
N ASP A 12 -4.11 1.55 0.83
CA ASP A 12 -5.31 1.94 0.08
C ASP A 12 -4.94 2.44 -1.33
N PRO A 13 -5.48 1.85 -2.40
CA PRO A 13 -5.13 2.21 -3.77
C PRO A 13 -5.35 3.70 -4.09
N ARG A 14 -6.33 4.34 -3.43
CA ARG A 14 -6.61 5.79 -3.59
C ARG A 14 -5.45 6.64 -3.10
N ASP A 15 -4.83 6.21 -2.01
CA ASP A 15 -3.64 6.87 -1.48
C ASP A 15 -2.39 6.55 -2.30
N VAL A 16 -2.27 5.31 -2.76
CA VAL A 16 -1.13 4.85 -3.58
C VAL A 16 -1.04 5.67 -4.86
N VAL A 17 -2.15 5.84 -5.60
CA VAL A 17 -2.13 6.53 -6.89
C VAL A 17 -1.74 8.00 -6.77
N VAL A 18 -2.21 8.71 -5.73
CA VAL A 18 -1.82 10.10 -5.48
C VAL A 18 -0.35 10.21 -5.09
N SER A 19 0.11 9.32 -4.20
CA SER A 19 1.51 9.26 -3.79
C SER A 19 2.41 8.97 -4.97
N TYR A 20 1.99 8.07 -5.87
CA TYR A 20 2.76 7.70 -7.06
C TYR A 20 2.78 8.83 -8.09
N CYS A 21 1.66 9.52 -8.32
CA CYS A 21 1.63 10.70 -9.18
C CYS A 21 2.60 11.80 -8.70
N HIS A 22 2.62 12.08 -7.39
CA HIS A 22 3.58 13.04 -6.81
C HIS A 22 5.03 12.56 -6.95
N PHE A 23 5.29 11.28 -6.70
CA PHE A 23 6.63 10.70 -6.87
C PHE A 23 7.09 10.82 -8.32
N ALA A 24 6.25 10.46 -9.29
CA ALA A 24 6.56 10.51 -10.72
C ALA A 24 6.92 11.93 -11.19
N ARG A 25 6.19 12.94 -10.70
CA ARG A 25 6.50 14.37 -10.95
C ARG A 25 7.80 14.82 -10.27
N LEU A 26 8.09 14.32 -9.08
CA LEU A 26 9.28 14.72 -8.31
C LEU A 26 10.57 14.16 -8.93
N VAL A 27 10.58 12.88 -9.29
CA VAL A 27 11.82 12.23 -9.72
C VAL A 27 12.19 12.53 -11.17
N ASN A 28 11.27 13.07 -11.98
CA ASN A 28 11.46 13.39 -13.41
C ASN A 28 12.10 12.24 -14.24
N ILE A 29 12.07 11.01 -13.74
CA ILE A 29 12.54 9.80 -14.43
C ILE A 29 11.46 9.31 -15.42
N PHE A 30 10.20 9.67 -15.18
CA PHE A 30 9.05 9.20 -15.94
C PHE A 30 8.50 10.25 -16.92
N ASP A 31 9.10 11.46 -16.97
CA ASP A 31 8.67 12.61 -17.80
C ASP A 31 7.14 12.81 -17.85
N PHE A 32 6.46 12.55 -16.74
CA PHE A 32 5.01 12.62 -16.69
C PHE A 32 4.56 14.09 -16.59
N VAL A 33 3.91 14.59 -17.63
CA VAL A 33 3.40 15.98 -17.73
C VAL A 33 1.87 16.06 -17.55
N GLY A 34 1.20 14.94 -17.26
CA GLY A 34 -0.26 14.87 -17.14
C GLY A 34 -0.84 15.36 -15.82
N SER A 35 -2.16 15.46 -15.78
CA SER A 35 -2.95 15.73 -14.57
C SER A 35 -2.95 14.52 -13.62
N THR A 36 -3.45 14.73 -12.39
CA THR A 36 -3.62 13.59 -11.47
C THR A 36 -4.67 12.61 -11.99
N SER A 37 -5.71 13.09 -12.68
CA SER A 37 -6.75 12.24 -13.26
C SER A 37 -6.20 11.38 -14.41
N ASP A 38 -5.35 11.94 -15.28
CA ASP A 38 -4.64 11.15 -16.29
C ASP A 38 -3.82 10.02 -15.65
N PHE A 39 -3.19 10.31 -14.49
CA PHE A 39 -2.42 9.31 -13.77
C PHE A 39 -3.31 8.22 -13.15
N VAL A 40 -4.50 8.58 -12.66
CA VAL A 40 -5.51 7.63 -12.20
C VAL A 40 -5.95 6.71 -13.33
N GLU A 41 -6.20 7.27 -14.52
CA GLU A 41 -6.54 6.48 -15.71
C GLU A 41 -5.44 5.47 -16.06
N HIS A 42 -4.17 5.90 -16.02
CA HIS A 42 -3.05 4.99 -16.25
C HIS A 42 -2.94 3.90 -15.17
N PHE A 43 -3.24 4.22 -13.92
CA PHE A 43 -3.19 3.31 -12.78
C PHE A 43 -4.27 2.23 -12.85
N VAL A 44 -5.53 2.60 -13.13
CA VAL A 44 -6.64 1.63 -13.21
C VAL A 44 -6.57 0.75 -14.46
N ASN A 45 -5.94 1.24 -15.53
CA ASN A 45 -5.69 0.48 -16.77
C ASN A 45 -4.36 -0.29 -16.76
N ASP A 46 -3.66 -0.36 -15.63
CA ASP A 46 -2.40 -1.10 -15.46
C ASP A 46 -1.29 -0.72 -16.47
N THR A 47 -1.25 0.56 -16.87
CA THR A 47 -0.26 1.07 -17.84
C THR A 47 0.94 1.76 -17.17
N LEU A 48 0.99 1.79 -15.84
CA LEU A 48 2.11 2.33 -15.08
C LEU A 48 3.20 1.27 -14.81
N VAL A 49 4.43 1.73 -14.67
CA VAL A 49 5.57 0.87 -14.31
C VAL A 49 5.33 0.25 -12.93
N HIS A 50 5.79 -0.99 -12.73
CA HIS A 50 5.58 -1.80 -11.52
C HIS A 50 4.13 -2.25 -11.26
N GLY A 51 3.20 -1.95 -12.17
CA GLY A 51 1.90 -2.62 -12.24
C GLY A 51 1.97 -4.01 -12.90
N PRO A 52 0.85 -4.77 -12.91
CA PRO A 52 -0.47 -4.42 -12.38
C PRO A 52 -0.53 -4.38 -10.84
N PHE A 53 -1.18 -3.35 -10.27
CA PHE A 53 -1.21 -3.16 -8.81
C PHE A 53 -1.88 -4.33 -8.08
N TRP A 54 -3.04 -4.77 -8.57
CA TRP A 54 -3.78 -5.86 -7.92
C TRP A 54 -3.12 -7.21 -8.07
N THR A 55 -2.49 -7.49 -9.20
CA THR A 55 -1.73 -8.74 -9.37
C THR A 55 -0.61 -8.81 -8.34
N HIS A 56 0.17 -7.73 -8.21
CA HIS A 56 1.22 -7.62 -7.19
C HIS A 56 0.68 -7.80 -5.76
N LEU A 57 -0.44 -7.14 -5.43
CA LEU A 57 -1.05 -7.24 -4.10
C LEU A 57 -1.62 -8.63 -3.80
N LYS A 58 -2.34 -9.24 -4.75
CA LYS A 58 -2.91 -10.59 -4.64
C LYS A 58 -1.83 -11.63 -4.43
N GLU A 59 -0.71 -11.52 -5.15
CA GLU A 59 0.41 -12.43 -4.98
C GLU A 59 1.01 -12.42 -3.56
N ALA A 60 1.07 -11.26 -2.93
CA ALA A 60 1.52 -11.12 -1.55
C ALA A 60 0.44 -11.58 -0.56
N TRP A 61 -0.81 -11.21 -0.81
CA TRP A 61 -1.96 -11.60 0.02
C TRP A 61 -2.12 -13.12 0.10
N ASN A 62 -1.96 -13.82 -1.01
CA ASN A 62 -2.05 -15.29 -1.05
C ASN A 62 -0.91 -15.98 -0.28
N LYS A 63 0.19 -15.27 0.01
CA LYS A 63 1.33 -15.78 0.77
C LYS A 63 1.40 -15.19 2.18
N ARG A 64 0.41 -14.40 2.62
CA ARG A 64 0.44 -13.64 3.88
C ARG A 64 0.62 -14.48 5.14
N SER A 65 0.20 -15.75 5.09
CA SER A 65 0.33 -16.70 6.19
C SER A 65 1.68 -17.43 6.22
N HIS A 66 2.54 -17.20 5.22
CA HIS A 66 3.87 -17.80 5.18
C HIS A 66 4.72 -17.26 6.34
N PRO A 67 5.44 -18.11 7.12
CA PRO A 67 6.15 -17.69 8.33
C PRO A 67 7.26 -16.65 8.09
N ASN A 68 7.81 -16.61 6.87
CA ASN A 68 8.80 -15.61 6.43
C ASN A 68 8.19 -14.39 5.73
N ILE A 69 6.87 -14.18 5.83
CA ILE A 69 6.21 -12.96 5.37
C ILE A 69 5.52 -12.29 6.55
N HIS A 70 5.86 -11.03 6.79
CA HIS A 70 5.06 -10.14 7.63
C HIS A 70 4.25 -9.22 6.72
N PHE A 71 2.96 -9.51 6.62
CA PHE A 71 2.03 -8.69 5.86
C PHE A 71 1.41 -7.63 6.77
N CYS A 72 1.49 -6.36 6.38
CA CYS A 72 0.89 -5.24 7.10
C CYS A 72 0.18 -4.26 6.17
N PHE A 73 -0.71 -3.46 6.73
CA PHE A 73 -1.36 -2.36 6.02
C PHE A 73 -0.79 -1.03 6.50
N PHE A 74 -0.48 -0.13 5.58
CA PHE A 74 0.04 1.20 5.86
C PHE A 74 -0.84 1.97 6.85
N GLU A 75 -2.15 1.79 6.76
CA GLU A 75 -3.17 2.38 7.61
C GLU A 75 -3.02 1.92 9.06
N ASP A 76 -2.71 0.65 9.30
CA ASP A 76 -2.47 0.12 10.65
C ASP A 76 -1.18 0.67 11.23
N MET A 77 -0.12 0.71 10.41
CA MET A 77 1.16 1.28 10.83
C MET A 77 1.01 2.76 11.15
N LYS A 78 0.17 3.49 10.41
CA LYS A 78 -0.11 4.89 10.65
C LYS A 78 -0.96 5.10 11.91
N ALA A 79 -1.96 4.25 12.12
CA ALA A 79 -2.87 4.34 13.26
C ALA A 79 -2.18 3.98 14.58
N ASN A 80 -1.35 2.95 14.60
CA ASN A 80 -0.58 2.54 15.77
C ASN A 80 0.84 2.06 15.39
N PRO A 81 1.76 3.01 15.11
CA PRO A 81 3.12 2.68 14.68
C PRO A 81 3.89 1.86 15.72
N LYS A 82 3.57 2.07 17.01
CA LYS A 82 4.21 1.41 18.13
C LYS A 82 3.84 -0.08 18.20
N GLU A 83 2.57 -0.41 17.95
CA GLU A 83 2.18 -1.82 17.86
C GLU A 83 2.79 -2.49 16.64
N GLU A 84 2.80 -1.80 15.50
CA GLU A 84 3.36 -2.39 14.29
C GLU A 84 4.87 -2.67 14.41
N ILE A 85 5.65 -1.76 14.99
CA ILE A 85 7.07 -1.99 15.20
C ILE A 85 7.32 -3.17 16.16
N LEU A 86 6.46 -3.37 17.16
CA LEU A 86 6.52 -4.54 18.04
C LEU A 86 6.18 -5.84 17.29
N ARG A 87 5.25 -5.81 16.33
CA ARG A 87 4.97 -6.96 15.46
C ARG A 87 6.16 -7.27 14.55
N ILE A 88 6.76 -6.26 13.94
CA ILE A 88 7.97 -6.40 13.10
C ILE A 88 9.16 -6.92 13.92
N GLN A 89 9.34 -6.43 15.15
CA GLN A 89 10.36 -6.92 16.08
C GLN A 89 10.21 -8.44 16.31
N ARG A 90 8.99 -8.89 16.64
CA ARG A 90 8.68 -10.31 16.84
C ARG A 90 8.94 -11.14 15.58
N PHE A 91 8.56 -10.62 14.42
CA PHE A 91 8.78 -11.28 13.14
C PHE A 91 10.28 -11.44 12.81
N LEU A 92 11.07 -10.37 12.95
CA LEU A 92 12.51 -10.38 12.67
C LEU A 92 13.34 -11.06 13.76
N ASN A 93 12.73 -11.41 14.90
CA ASN A 93 13.40 -11.97 16.08
C ASN A 93 14.59 -11.09 16.54
N VAL A 94 14.33 -9.80 16.71
CA VAL A 94 15.29 -8.81 17.20
C VAL A 94 14.81 -8.20 18.53
N ASP A 95 15.71 -7.61 19.30
CA ASP A 95 15.36 -6.90 20.53
C ASP A 95 15.51 -5.39 20.31
N LEU A 96 14.39 -4.66 20.25
CA LEU A 96 14.42 -3.21 20.21
C LEU A 96 14.30 -2.64 21.62
N THR A 97 15.05 -1.58 21.87
CA THR A 97 14.94 -0.80 23.11
C THR A 97 13.68 0.04 23.10
N GLU A 98 13.20 0.41 24.29
CA GLU A 98 12.03 1.29 24.43
C GLU A 98 12.22 2.63 23.72
N SER A 99 13.44 3.17 23.73
CA SER A 99 13.80 4.40 23.02
C SER A 99 13.64 4.24 21.50
N GLN A 100 14.09 3.12 20.92
CA GLN A 100 13.93 2.83 19.49
C GLN A 100 12.46 2.68 19.11
N ILE A 101 11.67 2.02 19.95
CA ILE A 101 10.23 1.85 19.75
C ILE A 101 9.50 3.20 19.83
N ASN A 102 9.86 4.05 20.80
CA ASN A 102 9.27 5.38 20.98
C ASN A 102 9.74 6.41 19.93
N GLY A 103 10.83 6.12 19.21
CA GLY A 103 11.38 6.99 18.17
C GLY A 103 10.69 6.90 16.80
N VAL A 104 9.71 6.00 16.64
CA VAL A 104 9.00 5.79 15.37
C VAL A 104 8.18 7.04 15.02
N ARG A 105 8.34 7.52 13.78
CA ARG A 105 7.64 8.71 13.26
C ARG A 105 6.69 8.31 12.14
N VAL A 106 5.55 8.98 12.07
CA VAL A 106 4.59 8.87 10.97
C VAL A 106 4.80 10.03 10.01
N THR A 107 4.76 9.76 8.70
CA THR A 107 4.82 10.79 7.67
C THR A 107 3.69 10.62 6.65
N GLY A 108 3.18 11.75 6.16
CA GLY A 108 2.33 11.85 4.97
C GLY A 108 0.85 11.42 5.12
N ASP A 109 -0.04 12.22 4.54
CA ASP A 109 -1.40 11.83 4.14
C ASP A 109 -1.73 12.51 2.82
N TYR A 110 -2.33 11.78 1.88
CA TYR A 110 -2.67 12.30 0.56
C TYR A 110 -4.16 12.09 0.21
N LYS A 111 -4.98 11.56 1.14
CA LYS A 111 -6.38 11.16 0.90
C LYS A 111 -7.27 12.26 0.32
N ASN A 112 -6.95 13.53 0.54
CA ASN A 112 -7.78 14.68 0.18
C ASN A 112 -7.41 15.35 -1.16
N LYS A 113 -6.81 14.63 -2.10
CA LYS A 113 -6.34 15.21 -3.37
C LYS A 113 -7.01 14.67 -4.63
N LEU A 114 -7.95 13.74 -4.49
CA LEU A 114 -8.70 13.17 -5.61
C LEU A 114 -10.05 13.87 -5.79
N SER A 115 -10.52 13.94 -7.02
CA SER A 115 -11.89 14.36 -7.32
C SER A 115 -12.90 13.27 -6.92
N GLU A 116 -14.18 13.62 -6.76
CA GLU A 116 -15.24 12.63 -6.49
C GLU A 116 -15.34 11.58 -7.60
N GLU A 117 -15.13 11.99 -8.86
CA GLU A 117 -15.11 11.11 -10.02
C GLU A 117 -13.94 10.11 -9.95
N ASP A 118 -12.73 10.59 -9.66
CA ASP A 118 -11.55 9.71 -9.53
C ASP A 118 -11.70 8.74 -8.35
N ILE A 119 -12.27 9.21 -7.22
CA ILE A 119 -12.59 8.35 -6.08
C ILE A 119 -13.56 7.25 -6.49
N GLN A 120 -14.63 7.60 -7.21
CA GLN A 120 -15.61 6.63 -7.67
C GLN A 120 -15.00 5.59 -8.61
N LYS A 121 -14.20 6.03 -9.59
CA LYS A 121 -13.46 5.15 -10.51
C LYS A 121 -12.59 4.14 -9.76
N ILE A 122 -11.77 4.63 -8.81
CA ILE A 122 -10.89 3.75 -8.03
C ILE A 122 -11.70 2.82 -7.13
N ASN A 123 -12.81 3.28 -6.57
CA ASN A 123 -13.68 2.46 -5.73
C ASN A 123 -14.33 1.30 -6.52
N GLU A 124 -14.83 1.58 -7.72
CA GLU A 124 -15.40 0.57 -8.62
C GLU A 124 -14.33 -0.45 -9.02
N TRP A 125 -13.18 0.03 -9.49
CA TRP A 125 -12.02 -0.79 -9.82
C TRP A 125 -11.55 -1.63 -8.63
N THR A 126 -11.55 -1.06 -7.42
CA THR A 126 -11.17 -1.79 -6.18
C THR A 126 -12.19 -2.88 -5.86
N LYS A 127 -13.48 -2.59 -5.99
CA LYS A 127 -14.54 -3.56 -5.71
C LYS A 127 -14.43 -4.78 -6.63
N GLU A 128 -14.25 -4.54 -7.93
CA GLU A 128 -14.08 -5.61 -8.92
C GLU A 128 -12.84 -6.46 -8.63
N ASN A 129 -11.72 -5.83 -8.29
CA ASN A 129 -10.46 -6.54 -8.07
C ASN A 129 -10.33 -7.22 -6.70
N THR A 130 -11.26 -6.98 -5.76
CA THR A 130 -11.24 -7.56 -4.41
C THR A 130 -12.37 -8.55 -4.16
N GLU A 131 -13.21 -8.83 -5.16
CA GLU A 131 -14.38 -9.71 -5.03
C GLU A 131 -14.03 -11.13 -4.60
N ASP A 132 -12.88 -11.63 -5.05
CA ASP A 132 -12.34 -12.96 -4.78
C ASP A 132 -11.48 -13.01 -3.51
N MET A 133 -11.32 -11.88 -2.81
CA MET A 133 -10.50 -11.77 -1.61
C MET A 133 -11.33 -12.06 -0.34
N GLU A 134 -10.67 -12.72 0.61
CA GLU A 134 -11.25 -13.14 1.89
C GLU A 134 -11.86 -11.97 2.69
N ASP A 135 -12.80 -12.27 3.59
CA ASP A 135 -13.53 -11.28 4.40
C ASP A 135 -12.67 -10.42 5.32
N GLU A 136 -11.49 -10.90 5.69
CA GLU A 136 -10.52 -10.14 6.47
C GLU A 136 -9.71 -9.13 5.64
N PHE A 137 -9.80 -9.18 4.30
CA PHE A 137 -9.10 -8.22 3.45
C PHE A 137 -9.68 -6.82 3.63
N LYS A 138 -8.79 -5.84 3.84
CA LYS A 138 -9.16 -4.43 3.95
C LYS A 138 -9.51 -3.86 2.58
N TYR A 139 -10.23 -2.74 2.54
CA TYR A 139 -10.68 -2.06 1.31
C TYR A 139 -11.89 -2.66 0.60
N LYS A 140 -12.62 -3.60 1.24
CA LYS A 140 -13.99 -3.94 0.79
C LYS A 140 -14.84 -2.67 0.84
N MET A 141 -15.08 -2.06 -0.32
CA MET A 141 -15.91 -0.88 -0.48
C MET A 141 -17.37 -1.28 -0.20
N LYS A 142 -17.75 -1.25 1.08
CA LYS A 142 -19.15 -1.31 1.52
C LYS A 142 -19.81 0.05 1.34
#